data_AF-A0A957EAU2-F1
#
_entry.id   AF-A0A957EAU2-F1
#
_cell.length_a   1.000
_cell.length_b   1.000
_cell.length_c   1.000
_cell.angle_alpha   90.00
_cell.angle_beta   90.00
_cell.angle_gamma   90.00
#
_symmetry.space_group_name_H-M   'P 1'
#
loop_
_entity.id
_entity.type
_entity.pdbx_description
1 polymer ?
#
loop_
_entity_poly.entity_id
_entity_poly.type
_entity_poly.pdbx_seq_one_letter_code
_entity_poly.pdbx_strand_id
1 'polypeptide(L)'
;MSRERIMLLLIVLLAAFLRLWQLEALPPGLYHDEAYNGLDALSLVQGKTFPQFYEGWELYAQEAHGENPPEPTRWPIFFEGNYGREPLHIYLMAFSVWLLGPTPFAIRLVPALSGVLAVLLTYFAAKELLNQPDGTVKRPVTANRSPISNLQTYTPLLAAFFLAILVPAIHFSRFGLRAMVFVPVEMLTVIFFWRGYNRSQNPLSPRHRRSANAATLSFLTAGFFLGLGIYIYAAARLFPLLFVLFVLFWAWRDWPSLRANLLNLGGMTAVSFLTALPILLFFWRYPYFFVFRIAYVANRGLGTVEDRPLLTWLLNVGRVVRGLYWQGETHLRHNLPGRPYLDPIQGIFFTL
;
A
#
# COMPACT_ATOMS: atom_id res chain seq x y z
N MET A 1 -14.69 -6.65 27.46
CA MET A 1 -14.19 -5.96 26.25
C MET A 1 -15.16 -4.82 25.90
N SER A 2 -14.70 -3.63 25.47
CA SER A 2 -15.64 -2.55 25.10
C SER A 2 -16.42 -2.88 23.81
N ARG A 3 -17.62 -2.30 23.62
CA ARG A 3 -18.46 -2.52 22.43
C ARG A 3 -17.71 -2.26 21.12
N GLU A 4 -16.93 -1.17 21.07
CA GLU A 4 -16.10 -0.81 19.92
C GLU A 4 -15.07 -1.90 19.59
N ARG A 5 -14.39 -2.46 20.60
CA ARG A 5 -13.41 -3.54 20.41
C ARG A 5 -14.07 -4.82 19.91
N ILE A 6 -15.29 -5.13 20.39
CA ILE A 6 -16.06 -6.29 19.90
C ILE A 6 -16.41 -6.10 18.43
N MET A 7 -16.91 -4.92 18.04
CA MET A 7 -17.22 -4.60 16.65
C MET A 7 -15.98 -4.70 15.75
N LEU A 8 -14.84 -4.13 16.17
CA LEU A 8 -13.58 -4.24 15.45
C LEU A 8 -13.14 -5.71 15.29
N LEU A 9 -13.23 -6.50 16.36
CA LEU A 9 -12.89 -7.93 16.29
C LEU A 9 -13.78 -8.65 15.27
N LEU A 10 -15.09 -8.40 15.28
CA LEU A 10 -16.01 -8.99 14.31
C LEU A 10 -15.67 -8.58 12.86
N ILE A 11 -15.30 -7.31 12.63
CA ILE A 11 -14.88 -6.82 11.32
C ILE A 11 -13.58 -7.51 10.87
N VAL A 12 -12.61 -7.67 11.76
CA VAL A 12 -11.34 -8.36 11.45
C VAL A 12 -11.56 -9.84 11.19
N LEU A 13 -12.44 -10.50 11.95
CA LEU A 13 -12.83 -11.90 11.71
C LEU A 13 -13.55 -12.06 10.37
N LEU A 14 -14.44 -11.14 10.01
CA LEU A 14 -15.07 -11.10 8.69
C LEU A 14 -14.02 -10.92 7.59
N ALA A 15 -13.09 -9.98 7.75
CA ALA A 15 -12.01 -9.76 6.80
C ALA A 15 -11.12 -11.00 6.61
N ALA A 16 -10.81 -11.69 7.71
CA ALA A 16 -10.06 -12.94 7.71
C ALA A 16 -10.82 -14.06 7.00
N PHE A 17 -12.10 -14.24 7.29
CA PHE A 17 -12.94 -15.23 6.61
C PHE A 17 -12.97 -14.99 5.10
N LEU A 18 -13.27 -13.75 4.66
CA LEU A 18 -13.35 -13.42 3.23
C LEU A 18 -12.02 -13.60 2.47
N ARG A 19 -10.88 -13.51 3.16
CA ARG A 19 -9.54 -13.59 2.55
C ARG A 19 -8.88 -14.95 2.67
N LEU A 20 -9.18 -15.72 3.72
CA LEU A 20 -8.50 -17.00 4.01
C LEU A 20 -9.36 -18.23 3.69
N TRP A 21 -10.69 -18.09 3.68
CA TRP A 21 -11.56 -19.23 3.37
C TRP A 21 -11.31 -19.72 1.94
N GLN A 22 -11.06 -21.03 1.78
CA GLN A 22 -10.70 -21.69 0.53
C GLN A 22 -9.57 -21.00 -0.26
N LEU A 23 -8.58 -20.43 0.42
CA LEU A 23 -7.51 -19.67 -0.23
C LEU A 23 -6.67 -20.51 -1.22
N GLU A 24 -6.51 -21.80 -0.95
CA GLU A 24 -5.80 -22.70 -1.85
C GLU A 24 -6.56 -22.94 -3.16
N ALA A 25 -7.88 -23.13 -3.09
CA ALA A 25 -8.72 -23.47 -4.23
C ALA A 25 -9.26 -22.27 -5.00
N LEU A 26 -9.40 -21.10 -4.35
CA LEU A 26 -10.02 -19.91 -4.92
C LEU A 26 -9.09 -18.70 -4.82
N PRO A 27 -8.73 -18.06 -5.96
CA PRO A 27 -9.18 -18.35 -7.33
C PRO A 27 -8.60 -19.67 -7.90
N PRO A 28 -9.28 -20.33 -8.85
CA PRO A 28 -8.81 -21.59 -9.42
C PRO A 28 -7.57 -21.40 -10.29
N GLY A 29 -6.60 -22.32 -10.17
CA GLY A 29 -5.32 -22.26 -10.88
C GLY A 29 -4.43 -21.10 -10.39
N LEU A 30 -3.24 -20.96 -10.97
CA LEU A 30 -2.35 -19.83 -10.72
C LEU A 30 -2.37 -18.86 -11.90
N TYR A 31 -2.55 -17.58 -11.61
CA TYR A 31 -2.31 -16.55 -12.63
C TYR A 31 -0.81 -16.45 -12.92
N HIS A 32 -0.41 -16.12 -14.15
CA HIS A 32 1.00 -16.16 -14.54
C HIS A 32 1.89 -15.32 -13.61
N ASP A 33 1.51 -14.07 -13.30
CA ASP A 33 2.30 -13.21 -12.40
C ASP A 33 2.44 -13.82 -10.98
N GLU A 34 1.41 -14.53 -10.51
CA GLU A 34 1.44 -15.23 -9.22
C GLU A 34 2.40 -16.42 -9.27
N ALA A 35 2.37 -17.20 -10.36
CA ALA A 35 3.30 -18.29 -10.58
C ALA A 35 4.76 -17.80 -10.66
N TYR A 36 5.04 -16.71 -11.38
CA TYR A 36 6.39 -16.11 -11.44
C TYR A 36 6.88 -15.68 -10.06
N ASN A 37 6.04 -15.05 -9.23
CA ASN A 37 6.43 -14.68 -7.86
C ASN A 37 6.70 -15.92 -7.00
N GLY A 38 5.90 -16.98 -7.16
CA GLY A 38 6.10 -18.26 -6.48
C GLY A 38 7.40 -18.96 -6.88
N LEU A 39 7.76 -18.93 -8.17
CA LEU A 39 9.02 -19.50 -8.67
C LEU A 39 10.24 -18.75 -8.12
N ASP A 40 10.21 -17.42 -8.03
CA ASP A 40 11.29 -16.66 -7.40
C ASP A 40 11.40 -16.95 -5.91
N ALA A 41 10.26 -17.01 -5.21
CA ALA A 41 10.22 -17.40 -3.82
C ALA A 41 10.82 -18.80 -3.60
N LEU A 42 10.46 -19.76 -4.44
CA LEU A 42 11.02 -21.11 -4.40
C LEU A 42 12.53 -21.12 -4.71
N SER A 43 12.98 -20.33 -5.68
CA SER A 43 14.40 -20.20 -6.02
C SER A 43 15.23 -19.64 -4.86
N LEU A 44 14.70 -18.66 -4.11
CA LEU A 44 15.32 -18.19 -2.86
C LEU A 44 15.44 -19.31 -1.81
N VAL A 45 14.37 -20.09 -1.61
CA VAL A 45 14.35 -21.21 -0.66
C VAL A 45 15.36 -22.30 -1.05
N GLN A 46 15.51 -22.56 -2.35
CA GLN A 46 16.48 -23.50 -2.91
C GLN A 46 17.93 -22.98 -2.88
N GLY A 47 18.15 -21.73 -2.46
CA GLY A 47 19.48 -21.13 -2.39
C GLY A 47 20.06 -20.77 -3.76
N LYS A 48 19.23 -20.62 -4.79
CA LYS A 48 19.65 -20.16 -6.12
C LYS A 48 20.05 -18.69 -6.09
N THR A 49 20.91 -18.30 -7.02
CA THR A 49 21.33 -16.91 -7.23
C THR A 49 20.46 -16.23 -8.27
N PHE A 50 20.27 -14.93 -8.13
CA PHE A 50 19.55 -14.06 -9.05
C PHE A 50 20.53 -13.21 -9.85
N PRO A 51 20.19 -12.78 -11.08
CA PRO A 51 18.86 -12.90 -11.67
C PRO A 51 18.49 -14.32 -12.14
N GLN A 52 17.20 -14.65 -12.05
CA GLN A 52 16.60 -15.88 -12.57
C GLN A 52 15.69 -15.51 -13.74
N PHE A 53 15.86 -16.20 -14.86
CA PHE A 53 15.13 -15.92 -16.08
C PHE A 53 14.26 -17.12 -16.42
N TYR A 54 12.94 -16.93 -16.35
CA TYR A 54 11.97 -17.86 -16.89
C TYR A 54 11.41 -17.22 -18.17
N GLU A 55 11.38 -17.98 -19.27
CA GLU A 55 10.87 -17.67 -20.63
C GLU A 55 10.42 -16.21 -20.89
N GLY A 56 11.08 -15.52 -21.84
CA GLY A 56 10.69 -14.18 -22.33
C GLY A 56 11.57 -13.01 -21.84
N TRP A 57 12.65 -13.29 -21.11
CA TRP A 57 13.63 -12.30 -20.65
C TRP A 57 14.45 -11.68 -21.79
N GLU A 58 14.81 -12.46 -22.81
CA GLU A 58 15.63 -11.96 -23.93
C GLU A 58 15.01 -10.72 -24.60
N LEU A 59 13.69 -10.56 -24.48
CA LEU A 59 12.94 -9.48 -25.11
C LEU A 59 13.00 -8.13 -24.38
N TYR A 60 13.35 -8.07 -23.09
CA TYR A 60 13.10 -6.85 -22.29
C TYR A 60 14.32 -6.27 -21.56
N ALA A 61 15.26 -7.08 -21.09
CA ALA A 61 16.32 -6.57 -20.21
C ALA A 61 17.74 -6.85 -20.71
N GLN A 62 17.89 -7.54 -21.84
CA GLN A 62 19.19 -7.76 -22.48
C GLN A 62 19.89 -6.42 -22.80
N GLU A 63 19.13 -5.42 -23.27
CA GLU A 63 19.64 -4.06 -23.50
C GLU A 63 20.01 -3.34 -22.20
N ALA A 64 19.28 -3.58 -21.11
CA ALA A 64 19.50 -2.93 -19.82
C ALA A 64 20.81 -3.37 -19.13
N HIS A 65 21.27 -4.59 -19.43
CA HIS A 65 22.47 -5.17 -18.82
C HIS A 65 23.68 -5.24 -19.75
N GLY A 66 23.57 -4.78 -21.01
CA GLY A 66 24.57 -4.91 -22.08
C GLY A 66 26.03 -4.90 -21.61
N GLU A 67 26.59 -3.71 -21.36
CA GLU A 67 27.99 -3.56 -20.91
C GLU A 67 28.17 -3.70 -19.39
N ASN A 68 27.11 -3.99 -18.64
CA ASN A 68 27.10 -3.93 -17.19
C ASN A 68 26.19 -5.01 -16.57
N PRO A 69 26.56 -6.29 -16.70
CA PRO A 69 25.78 -7.38 -16.12
C PRO A 69 25.77 -7.28 -14.58
N PRO A 70 24.65 -7.63 -13.92
CA PRO A 70 24.58 -7.65 -12.48
C PRO A 70 25.35 -8.88 -11.96
N GLU A 71 26.07 -8.73 -10.86
CA GLU A 71 26.71 -9.86 -10.21
C GLU A 71 25.65 -10.82 -9.63
N PRO A 72 25.74 -12.14 -9.89
CA PRO A 72 24.80 -13.07 -9.34
C PRO A 72 24.78 -13.05 -7.80
N THR A 73 23.61 -12.87 -7.21
CA THR A 73 23.45 -12.77 -5.74
C THR A 73 22.30 -13.63 -5.22
N ARG A 74 22.46 -14.19 -4.03
CA ARG A 74 21.36 -14.88 -3.33
C ARG A 74 20.29 -13.92 -2.80
N TRP A 75 20.66 -12.65 -2.61
CA TRP A 75 19.84 -11.64 -1.96
C TRP A 75 19.66 -10.42 -2.87
N PRO A 76 18.90 -10.55 -3.98
CA PRO A 76 18.69 -9.44 -4.89
C PRO A 76 17.93 -8.30 -4.19
N ILE A 77 18.37 -7.07 -4.44
CA ILE A 77 17.67 -5.84 -4.04
C ILE A 77 16.53 -5.51 -5.01
N PHE A 78 16.53 -6.14 -6.19
CA PHE A 78 15.46 -6.03 -7.18
C PHE A 78 15.40 -7.31 -8.02
N PHE A 79 14.19 -7.80 -8.30
CA PHE A 79 13.98 -8.99 -9.13
C PHE A 79 13.72 -8.54 -10.55
N GLU A 80 14.69 -8.72 -11.43
CA GLU A 80 14.66 -8.13 -12.77
C GLU A 80 13.66 -8.85 -13.70
N GLY A 81 13.43 -10.15 -13.51
CA GLY A 81 12.49 -10.95 -14.30
C GLY A 81 11.04 -10.49 -14.19
N ASN A 82 10.22 -10.84 -15.19
CA ASN A 82 8.80 -10.46 -15.30
C ASN A 82 8.56 -8.94 -15.12
N TYR A 83 9.18 -8.15 -16.01
CA TYR A 83 9.10 -6.68 -16.08
C TYR A 83 9.61 -5.91 -14.85
N GLY A 84 10.47 -6.52 -14.03
CA GLY A 84 11.01 -5.87 -12.84
C GLY A 84 10.04 -5.87 -11.64
N ARG A 85 10.54 -6.33 -10.51
CA ARG A 85 9.78 -6.56 -9.29
C ARG A 85 10.52 -6.12 -8.05
N GLU A 86 9.81 -5.37 -7.21
CA GLU A 86 10.32 -5.00 -5.90
C GLU A 86 10.36 -6.21 -4.96
N PRO A 87 11.35 -6.29 -4.06
CA PRO A 87 11.73 -7.57 -3.46
C PRO A 87 10.88 -8.01 -2.25
N LEU A 88 10.24 -7.09 -1.51
CA LEU A 88 9.69 -7.41 -0.19
C LEU A 88 8.61 -8.49 -0.25
N HIS A 89 7.72 -8.41 -1.23
CA HIS A 89 6.66 -9.41 -1.43
C HIS A 89 7.24 -10.81 -1.69
N ILE A 90 8.30 -10.89 -2.49
CA ILE A 90 8.94 -12.15 -2.86
C ILE A 90 9.65 -12.75 -1.64
N TYR A 91 10.32 -11.94 -0.81
CA TYR A 91 10.91 -12.42 0.44
C TYR A 91 9.87 -12.93 1.45
N LEU A 92 8.74 -12.24 1.60
CA LEU A 92 7.64 -12.70 2.44
C LEU A 92 7.04 -14.01 1.92
N MET A 93 6.90 -14.15 0.59
CA MET A 93 6.49 -15.40 -0.04
C MET A 93 7.49 -16.52 0.16
N ALA A 94 8.80 -16.24 0.03
CA ALA A 94 9.85 -17.22 0.25
C ALA A 94 9.80 -17.76 1.69
N PHE A 95 9.57 -16.89 2.68
CA PHE A 95 9.37 -17.31 4.06
C PHE A 95 8.12 -18.20 4.21
N SER A 96 7.00 -17.83 3.57
CA SER A 96 5.79 -18.66 3.61
C SER A 96 5.95 -20.01 2.91
N VAL A 97 6.67 -20.05 1.78
CA VAL A 97 6.99 -21.29 1.02
C VAL A 97 7.96 -22.17 1.79
N TRP A 98 8.95 -21.59 2.46
CA TRP A 98 9.85 -22.33 3.35
C TRP A 98 9.10 -23.01 4.49
N LEU A 99 8.09 -22.33 5.07
CA LEU A 99 7.31 -22.85 6.20
C LEU A 99 6.25 -23.89 5.79
N LEU A 100 5.56 -23.67 4.66
CA LEU A 100 4.33 -24.40 4.28
C LEU A 100 4.49 -25.24 3.01
N GLY A 101 5.66 -25.18 2.36
CA GLY A 101 5.93 -25.81 1.06
C GLY A 101 5.48 -24.96 -0.14
N PRO A 102 5.89 -25.36 -1.36
CA PRO A 102 5.59 -24.64 -2.60
C PRO A 102 4.17 -24.92 -3.09
N THR A 103 3.18 -24.36 -2.40
CA THR A 103 1.75 -24.51 -2.71
C THR A 103 1.09 -23.18 -3.09
N PRO A 104 -0.03 -23.19 -3.84
CA PRO A 104 -0.86 -21.99 -4.06
C PRO A 104 -1.26 -21.30 -2.75
N PHE A 105 -1.56 -22.10 -1.71
CA PHE A 105 -1.87 -21.58 -0.38
C PHE A 105 -0.73 -20.73 0.19
N ALA A 106 0.51 -21.24 0.16
CA ALA A 106 1.65 -20.55 0.74
C ALA A 106 1.92 -19.19 0.09
N ILE A 107 1.83 -19.10 -1.24
CA ILE A 107 2.08 -17.84 -1.94
C ILE A 107 0.90 -16.85 -1.76
N ARG A 108 -0.34 -17.33 -1.67
CA ARG A 108 -1.53 -16.49 -1.45
C ARG A 108 -1.70 -16.02 -0.02
N LEU A 109 -1.12 -16.74 0.94
CA LEU A 109 -1.23 -16.39 2.36
C LEU A 109 -0.67 -15.00 2.65
N VAL A 110 0.41 -14.60 2.00
CA VAL A 110 1.07 -13.30 2.19
C VAL A 110 0.15 -12.10 1.91
N PRO A 111 -0.42 -11.95 0.71
CA PRO A 111 -1.37 -10.87 0.43
C PRO A 111 -2.68 -11.02 1.21
N ALA A 112 -3.11 -12.24 1.54
CA ALA A 112 -4.32 -12.46 2.33
C ALA A 112 -4.18 -11.90 3.75
N LEU A 113 -3.06 -12.22 4.42
CA LEU A 113 -2.74 -11.67 5.74
C LEU A 113 -2.50 -10.16 5.69
N SER A 114 -1.85 -9.66 4.63
CA SER A 114 -1.70 -8.22 4.42
C SER A 114 -3.05 -7.52 4.27
N GLY A 115 -4.03 -8.17 3.64
CA GLY A 115 -5.38 -7.64 3.53
C GLY A 115 -6.15 -7.60 4.85
N VAL A 116 -5.99 -8.61 5.70
CA VAL A 116 -6.55 -8.59 7.07
C VAL A 116 -5.90 -7.50 7.91
N LEU A 117 -4.57 -7.39 7.83
CA LEU A 117 -3.82 -6.35 8.53
C LEU A 117 -4.21 -4.95 8.04
N ALA A 118 -4.41 -4.76 6.73
CA ALA A 118 -4.87 -3.51 6.16
C ALA A 118 -6.19 -3.06 6.78
N VAL A 119 -7.17 -3.96 6.94
CA VAL A 119 -8.45 -3.66 7.60
C VAL A 119 -8.26 -3.14 9.02
N LEU A 120 -7.42 -3.82 9.81
CA LEU A 120 -7.11 -3.39 11.17
C LEU A 120 -6.41 -2.03 11.20
N LEU A 121 -5.44 -1.82 10.32
CA LEU A 121 -4.68 -0.58 10.26
C LEU A 121 -5.51 0.58 9.71
N THR A 122 -6.48 0.35 8.82
CA THR A 122 -7.43 1.39 8.39
C THR A 122 -8.25 1.92 9.55
N TYR A 123 -8.69 1.06 10.48
CA TYR A 123 -9.34 1.51 11.71
C TYR A 123 -8.41 2.43 12.53
N PHE A 124 -7.15 2.04 12.72
CA PHE A 124 -6.20 2.86 13.49
C PHE A 124 -5.82 4.16 12.78
N ALA A 125 -5.64 4.13 11.45
CA ALA A 125 -5.37 5.31 10.65
C ALA A 125 -6.52 6.31 10.76
N ALA A 126 -7.76 5.85 10.58
CA ALA A 126 -8.95 6.68 10.75
C ALA A 126 -9.07 7.23 12.18
N LYS A 127 -8.72 6.45 13.21
CA LYS A 127 -8.67 6.97 14.59
C LYS A 127 -7.65 8.06 14.78
N GLU A 128 -6.43 7.89 14.28
CA GLU A 128 -5.41 8.94 14.41
C GLU A 128 -5.83 10.21 13.66
N LEU A 129 -6.32 10.08 12.42
CA LEU A 129 -6.82 11.19 11.59
C LEU A 129 -7.92 12.01 12.29
N LEU A 130 -8.84 11.32 12.97
CA LEU A 130 -9.96 11.96 13.68
C LEU A 130 -9.61 12.39 15.11
N ASN A 131 -8.47 11.96 15.65
CA ASN A 131 -8.04 12.31 16.99
C ASN A 131 -7.56 13.78 16.97
N GLN A 132 -8.31 14.66 17.63
CA GLN A 132 -7.95 16.08 17.68
C GLN A 132 -6.90 16.32 18.78
N PRO A 133 -5.93 17.23 18.55
CA PRO A 133 -4.88 17.56 19.51
C PRO A 133 -5.38 17.88 20.91
N ASP A 134 -6.47 18.64 21.09
CA ASP A 134 -6.85 19.18 22.40
C ASP A 134 -7.40 18.15 23.41
N GLY A 135 -7.35 16.83 23.14
CA GLY A 135 -7.89 15.80 24.04
C GLY A 135 -9.42 15.83 24.21
N THR A 136 -10.04 16.91 23.75
CA THR A 136 -11.40 16.93 23.28
C THR A 136 -11.39 16.20 21.93
N VAL A 137 -11.67 14.89 21.99
CA VAL A 137 -12.74 14.43 21.10
C VAL A 137 -13.79 15.51 21.24
N LYS A 138 -14.24 16.17 20.17
CA LYS A 138 -15.57 16.78 20.24
C LYS A 138 -16.49 15.60 20.57
N ARG A 139 -16.61 15.23 21.85
CA ARG A 139 -17.84 14.72 22.39
C ARG A 139 -18.79 15.80 21.91
N PRO A 140 -19.66 15.49 20.94
CA PRO A 140 -20.55 16.51 20.42
C PRO A 140 -21.15 17.14 21.66
N VAL A 141 -20.92 18.45 21.80
CA VAL A 141 -21.35 19.24 22.94
C VAL A 141 -22.72 18.72 23.31
N THR A 142 -22.83 18.21 24.53
CA THR A 142 -24.07 17.74 25.12
C THR A 142 -25.14 18.80 24.86
N ALA A 143 -25.97 18.62 23.82
CA ALA A 143 -27.23 19.31 23.56
C ALA A 143 -27.78 19.18 22.13
N ASN A 144 -27.08 18.59 21.15
CA ASN A 144 -27.73 18.35 19.86
C ASN A 144 -27.35 17.00 19.25
N ARG A 145 -28.22 15.99 19.48
CA ARG A 145 -28.14 14.64 18.91
C ARG A 145 -28.46 14.70 17.41
N SER A 146 -27.64 15.38 16.61
CA SER A 146 -27.77 15.27 15.17
C SER A 146 -27.28 13.88 14.74
N PRO A 147 -27.97 13.20 13.80
CA PRO A 147 -27.53 11.90 13.27
C PRO A 147 -26.06 11.88 12.80
N ILE A 148 -25.57 13.03 12.34
CA ILE A 148 -24.22 13.25 11.81
C ILE A 148 -23.13 13.15 12.89
N SER A 149 -23.42 13.60 14.12
CA SER A 149 -22.44 13.53 15.23
C SER A 149 -22.15 12.10 15.70
N ASN A 150 -23.12 11.19 15.57
CA ASN A 150 -22.94 9.77 15.85
C ASN A 150 -22.07 9.08 14.77
N LEU A 151 -22.17 9.51 13.51
CA LEU A 151 -21.40 8.93 12.40
C LEU A 151 -19.89 9.10 12.61
N GLN A 152 -19.42 10.25 13.09
CA GLN A 152 -18.00 10.50 13.38
C GLN A 152 -17.40 9.52 14.40
N THR A 153 -18.21 9.09 15.39
CA THR A 153 -17.78 8.11 16.39
C THR A 153 -17.55 6.72 15.78
N TYR A 154 -18.33 6.38 14.76
CA TYR A 154 -18.24 5.09 14.07
C TYR A 154 -17.40 5.14 12.79
N THR A 155 -16.94 6.31 12.34
CA THR A 155 -16.14 6.45 11.10
C THR A 155 -14.95 5.49 11.03
N PRO A 156 -14.14 5.26 12.09
CA PRO A 156 -13.05 4.28 12.01
C PRO A 156 -13.54 2.84 11.80
N LEU A 157 -14.65 2.47 12.44
CA LEU A 157 -15.26 1.15 12.27
C LEU A 157 -15.88 1.01 10.88
N LEU A 158 -16.54 2.05 10.35
CA LEU A 158 -17.10 2.08 9.00
C LEU A 158 -15.99 2.00 7.94
N ALA A 159 -14.89 2.73 8.10
CA ALA A 159 -13.74 2.68 7.20
C ALA A 159 -13.14 1.27 7.14
N ALA A 160 -12.92 0.64 8.29
CA ALA A 160 -12.44 -0.73 8.35
C ALA A 160 -13.45 -1.74 7.79
N PHE A 161 -14.74 -1.58 8.09
CA PHE A 161 -15.80 -2.42 7.55
C PHE A 161 -15.87 -2.34 6.03
N PHE A 162 -15.85 -1.13 5.46
CA PHE A 162 -15.86 -0.95 4.01
C PHE A 162 -14.63 -1.57 3.35
N LEU A 163 -13.42 -1.40 3.92
CA LEU A 163 -12.24 -2.10 3.39
C LEU A 163 -12.34 -3.63 3.53
N ALA A 164 -12.98 -4.13 4.60
CA ALA A 164 -13.17 -5.56 4.81
C ALA A 164 -14.00 -6.20 3.70
N ILE A 165 -15.05 -5.49 3.22
CA ILE A 165 -15.99 -5.98 2.20
C ILE A 165 -15.71 -5.44 0.78
N LEU A 166 -14.74 -4.53 0.62
CA LEU A 166 -14.41 -3.93 -0.68
C LEU A 166 -13.90 -5.00 -1.64
N VAL A 167 -14.62 -5.22 -2.75
CA VAL A 167 -14.36 -6.34 -3.65
C VAL A 167 -12.96 -6.31 -4.26
N PRO A 168 -12.44 -5.19 -4.79
CA PRO A 168 -11.06 -5.13 -5.25
C PRO A 168 -10.05 -5.46 -4.15
N ALA A 169 -10.28 -5.00 -2.92
CA ALA A 169 -9.38 -5.30 -1.81
C ALA A 169 -9.39 -6.79 -1.45
N ILE A 170 -10.56 -7.43 -1.43
CA ILE A 170 -10.67 -8.89 -1.25
C ILE A 170 -9.98 -9.61 -2.40
N HIS A 171 -10.24 -9.19 -3.64
CA HIS A 171 -9.68 -9.80 -4.84
C HIS A 171 -8.15 -9.78 -4.82
N PHE A 172 -7.53 -8.61 -4.67
CA PHE A 172 -6.07 -8.50 -4.60
C PHE A 172 -5.45 -9.11 -3.33
N SER A 173 -6.24 -9.32 -2.26
CA SER A 173 -5.78 -10.09 -1.10
C SER A 173 -5.69 -11.60 -1.39
N ARG A 174 -6.44 -12.12 -2.37
CA ARG A 174 -6.53 -13.55 -2.65
C ARG A 174 -5.64 -14.03 -3.80
N PHE A 175 -5.11 -13.11 -4.60
CA PHE A 175 -4.07 -13.40 -5.57
C PHE A 175 -2.70 -13.18 -4.93
N GLY A 176 -1.72 -14.05 -5.23
CA GLY A 176 -0.30 -13.93 -4.89
C GLY A 176 0.40 -12.75 -5.58
N LEU A 177 -0.15 -11.54 -5.44
CA LEU A 177 0.36 -10.30 -6.02
C LEU A 177 0.74 -9.31 -4.93
N ARG A 178 1.77 -8.51 -5.22
CA ARG A 178 2.37 -7.52 -4.31
C ARG A 178 1.48 -6.33 -3.93
N ALA A 179 0.42 -6.06 -4.70
CA ALA A 179 -0.40 -4.86 -4.53
C ALA A 179 -1.03 -4.74 -3.13
N MET A 180 -1.48 -5.86 -2.52
CA MET A 180 -2.11 -5.80 -1.20
C MET A 180 -1.11 -5.63 -0.05
N VAL A 181 0.15 -6.05 -0.23
CA VAL A 181 1.23 -5.88 0.77
C VAL A 181 1.56 -4.40 0.99
N PHE A 182 1.37 -3.58 -0.05
CA PHE A 182 1.61 -2.15 0.00
C PHE A 182 0.65 -1.42 0.96
N VAL A 183 -0.61 -1.82 0.99
CA VAL A 183 -1.67 -1.13 1.75
C VAL A 183 -1.37 -1.02 3.25
N PRO A 184 -1.05 -2.11 4.00
CA PRO A 184 -0.76 -1.99 5.43
C PRO A 184 0.50 -1.14 5.70
N VAL A 185 1.51 -1.19 4.83
CA VAL A 185 2.73 -0.38 5.00
C VAL A 185 2.41 1.11 4.89
N GLU A 186 1.58 1.51 3.93
CA GLU A 186 1.17 2.93 3.85
C GLU A 186 0.22 3.35 4.95
N MET A 187 -0.64 2.45 5.43
CA MET A 187 -1.44 2.75 6.63
C MET A 187 -0.53 3.00 7.84
N LEU A 188 0.60 2.28 7.98
CA LEU A 188 1.58 2.56 9.04
C LEU A 188 2.24 3.93 8.85
N THR A 189 2.62 4.30 7.62
CA THR A 189 3.11 5.65 7.30
C THR A 189 2.13 6.73 7.80
N VAL A 190 0.84 6.60 7.44
CA VAL A 190 -0.22 7.54 7.83
C VAL A 190 -0.45 7.56 9.34
N ILE A 191 -0.56 6.39 9.99
CA ILE A 191 -0.76 6.27 11.44
C ILE A 191 0.35 6.99 12.19
N PHE A 192 1.61 6.70 11.86
CA PHE A 192 2.74 7.23 12.60
C PHE A 192 2.99 8.71 12.31
N PHE A 193 2.74 9.16 11.07
CA PHE A 193 2.79 10.58 10.74
C PHE A 193 1.76 11.36 11.56
N TRP A 194 0.49 10.94 11.52
CA TRP A 194 -0.58 11.67 12.18
C TRP A 194 -0.49 11.60 13.71
N ARG A 195 -0.02 10.47 14.24
CA ARG A 195 0.34 10.34 15.67
C ARG A 195 1.46 11.29 16.08
N GLY A 196 2.49 11.43 15.23
CA GLY A 196 3.57 12.38 15.43
C GLY A 196 3.04 13.82 15.45
N TYR A 197 2.21 14.17 14.47
CA TYR A 197 1.54 15.46 14.40
C TYR A 197 0.69 15.74 15.66
N ASN A 198 -0.25 14.87 16.02
CA ASN A 198 -1.12 15.02 17.19
C ASN A 198 -0.34 15.19 18.51
N ARG A 199 0.81 14.53 18.66
CA ARG A 199 1.70 14.68 19.82
C ARG A 199 2.47 15.99 19.81
N SER A 200 2.86 16.47 18.62
CA SER A 200 3.54 17.76 18.47
C SER A 200 2.64 18.95 18.83
N GLN A 201 1.33 18.82 18.61
CA GLN A 201 0.32 19.85 18.88
C GLN A 201 -0.14 19.92 20.34
N ASN A 202 0.38 19.09 21.26
CA ASN A 202 -0.01 19.03 22.67
C ASN A 202 1.07 19.61 23.61
N PRO A 203 1.28 20.95 23.63
CA PRO A 203 2.35 21.55 24.42
C PRO A 203 2.10 21.55 25.94
N LEU A 204 0.85 21.34 26.41
CA LEU A 204 0.44 21.54 27.80
C LEU A 204 0.68 20.35 28.76
N SER A 205 1.32 19.27 28.32
CA SER A 205 1.64 18.14 29.23
C SER A 205 2.85 18.47 30.12
N PRO A 206 2.80 18.23 31.46
CA PRO A 206 3.94 18.40 32.38
C PRO A 206 5.19 17.57 32.04
N ARG A 207 5.12 16.69 31.03
CA ARG A 207 6.21 15.88 30.49
C ARG A 207 6.57 16.28 29.05
N HIS A 208 6.57 17.57 28.76
CA HIS A 208 6.75 18.15 27.42
C HIS A 208 7.91 17.53 26.61
N ARG A 209 9.10 17.34 27.22
CA ARG A 209 10.27 16.73 26.55
C ARG A 209 10.06 15.28 26.14
N ARG A 210 9.34 14.49 26.94
CA ARG A 210 9.01 13.08 26.63
C ARG A 210 7.96 13.00 25.52
N SER A 211 7.02 13.95 25.48
CA SER A 211 6.04 14.08 24.40
C SER A 211 6.72 14.44 23.07
N ALA A 212 7.68 15.38 23.10
CA ALA A 212 8.45 15.77 21.92
C ALA A 212 9.25 14.60 21.33
N ASN A 213 10.01 13.86 22.16
CA ASN A 213 10.75 12.68 21.69
C ASN A 213 9.82 11.60 21.11
N ALA A 214 8.64 11.40 21.71
CA ALA A 214 7.65 10.46 21.22
C ALA A 214 6.99 10.91 19.91
N ALA A 215 6.86 12.23 19.68
CA ALA A 215 6.44 12.80 18.41
C ALA A 215 7.49 12.55 17.34
N THR A 216 8.76 12.93 17.59
CA THR A 216 9.88 12.71 16.68
C THR A 216 10.02 11.23 16.31
N LEU A 217 10.00 10.32 17.29
CA LEU A 217 10.06 8.88 17.02
C LEU A 217 8.92 8.42 16.09
N SER A 218 7.71 8.99 16.23
CA SER A 218 6.59 8.66 15.34
C SER A 218 6.86 9.14 13.91
N PHE A 219 7.38 10.37 13.72
CA PHE A 219 7.80 10.84 12.41
C PHE A 219 8.92 10.01 11.79
N LEU A 220 9.93 9.63 12.56
CA LEU A 220 11.00 8.74 12.06
C LEU A 220 10.45 7.37 11.66
N THR A 221 9.52 6.83 12.45
CA THR A 221 8.86 5.54 12.13
C THR A 221 8.01 5.66 10.87
N ALA A 222 7.31 6.78 10.67
CA ALA A 222 6.59 7.05 9.43
C ALA A 222 7.55 7.13 8.23
N GLY A 223 8.71 7.76 8.40
CA GLY A 223 9.77 7.82 7.38
C GLY A 223 10.29 6.45 7.00
N PHE A 224 10.50 5.57 7.98
CA PHE A 224 10.89 4.18 7.73
C PHE A 224 9.86 3.44 6.86
N PHE A 225 8.57 3.51 7.19
CA PHE A 225 7.54 2.84 6.39
C PHE A 225 7.35 3.47 5.00
N LEU A 226 7.47 4.80 4.89
CA LEU A 226 7.45 5.51 3.60
C LEU A 226 8.60 5.05 2.69
N GLY A 227 9.81 4.92 3.25
CA GLY A 227 10.96 4.40 2.53
C GLY A 227 10.86 2.91 2.25
N LEU A 228 10.23 2.12 3.12
CA LEU A 228 9.99 0.69 2.90
C LEU A 228 8.99 0.43 1.77
N GLY A 229 8.01 1.32 1.56
CA GLY A 229 6.97 1.19 0.54
C GLY A 229 7.52 0.95 -0.87
N ILE A 230 8.66 1.57 -1.22
CA ILE A 230 9.28 1.42 -2.55
C ILE A 230 9.84 0.02 -2.82
N TYR A 231 9.99 -0.82 -1.79
CA TYR A 231 10.42 -2.22 -1.91
C TYR A 231 9.23 -3.19 -2.13
N ILE A 232 8.01 -2.67 -2.29
CA ILE A 232 6.81 -3.50 -2.36
C ILE A 232 6.20 -3.52 -3.74
N TYR A 233 5.98 -2.33 -4.31
CA TYR A 233 5.20 -2.19 -5.52
C TYR A 233 5.65 -0.98 -6.35
N ALA A 234 5.65 -1.11 -7.67
CA ALA A 234 6.08 -0.03 -8.56
C ALA A 234 5.27 1.27 -8.36
N ALA A 235 3.96 1.17 -8.11
CA ALA A 235 3.13 2.35 -7.85
C ALA A 235 3.44 3.03 -6.51
N ALA A 236 4.07 2.33 -5.56
CA ALA A 236 4.50 2.90 -4.28
C ALA A 236 5.50 4.05 -4.47
N ARG A 237 6.22 4.07 -5.59
CA ARG A 237 7.15 5.15 -5.96
C ARG A 237 6.44 6.51 -6.12
N LEU A 238 5.13 6.52 -6.36
CA LEU A 238 4.31 7.74 -6.44
C LEU A 238 3.82 8.21 -5.06
N PHE A 239 3.85 7.36 -4.04
CA PHE A 239 3.33 7.71 -2.72
C PHE A 239 4.15 8.82 -2.03
N PRO A 240 5.50 8.84 -2.07
CA PRO A 240 6.28 9.99 -1.61
C PRO A 240 5.90 11.31 -2.31
N LEU A 241 5.54 11.26 -3.61
CA LEU A 241 5.08 12.46 -4.33
C LEU A 241 3.74 12.96 -3.80
N LEU A 242 2.78 12.07 -3.55
CA LEU A 242 1.52 12.43 -2.90
C LEU A 242 1.75 13.04 -1.52
N PHE A 243 2.73 12.52 -0.78
CA PHE A 243 3.11 13.04 0.52
C PHE A 243 3.71 14.44 0.44
N VAL A 244 4.58 14.71 -0.55
CA VAL A 244 5.10 16.05 -0.84
C VAL A 244 3.96 17.02 -1.16
N LEU A 245 3.03 16.63 -2.03
CA LEU A 245 1.87 17.46 -2.38
C LEU A 245 1.01 17.76 -1.15
N PHE A 246 0.81 16.77 -0.27
CA PHE A 246 0.12 16.97 1.00
C PHE A 246 0.85 17.95 1.92
N VAL A 247 2.18 17.84 2.06
CA VAL A 247 2.98 18.78 2.87
C VAL A 247 2.93 20.20 2.30
N LEU A 248 2.95 20.36 0.97
CA LEU A 248 2.78 21.66 0.31
C LEU A 248 1.39 22.24 0.56
N PHE A 249 0.34 21.41 0.46
CA PHE A 249 -1.03 21.81 0.79
C PHE A 249 -1.16 22.21 2.27
N TRP A 250 -0.54 21.46 3.18
CA TRP A 250 -0.48 21.80 4.60
C TRP A 250 0.26 23.12 4.84
N ALA A 251 1.39 23.35 4.16
CA ALA A 251 2.12 24.62 4.24
C ALA A 251 1.25 25.81 3.79
N TRP A 252 0.47 25.63 2.72
CA TRP A 252 -0.46 26.63 2.24
C TRP A 252 -1.61 26.89 3.22
N ARG A 253 -2.15 25.83 3.86
CA ARG A 253 -3.32 25.92 4.74
C ARG A 253 -3.01 26.38 6.17
N ASP A 254 -1.85 26.00 6.69
CA ASP A 254 -1.40 26.21 8.08
C ASP A 254 0.13 26.18 8.21
N TRP A 255 0.76 27.24 7.68
CA TRP A 255 2.21 27.43 7.74
C TRP A 255 2.80 27.40 9.17
N PRO A 256 2.23 28.06 10.19
CA PRO A 256 2.76 28.02 11.56
C PRO A 256 2.87 26.59 12.10
N SER A 257 1.83 25.77 11.89
CA SER A 257 1.84 24.37 12.33
C SER A 257 2.89 23.53 11.61
N LEU A 258 3.11 23.77 10.31
CA LEU A 258 4.14 23.07 9.54
C LEU A 258 5.54 23.49 9.98
N ARG A 259 5.75 24.80 10.19
CA ARG A 259 7.02 25.36 10.66
C ARG A 259 7.44 24.73 11.99
N ALA A 260 6.49 24.50 12.91
CA ALA A 260 6.74 23.83 14.19
C ALA A 260 7.23 22.37 14.05
N ASN A 261 7.00 21.74 12.89
CA ASN A 261 7.34 20.35 12.63
C ASN A 261 8.46 20.16 11.59
N LEU A 262 9.12 21.22 11.12
CA LEU A 262 10.15 21.11 10.06
C LEU A 262 11.30 20.14 10.40
N LEU A 263 11.78 20.14 11.64
CA LEU A 263 12.84 19.20 12.05
C LEU A 263 12.34 17.75 12.04
N ASN A 264 11.09 17.52 12.45
CA ASN A 264 10.48 16.19 12.41
C ASN A 264 10.27 15.71 10.97
N LEU A 265 9.83 16.61 10.08
CA LEU A 265 9.67 16.35 8.64
C LEU A 265 11.02 16.09 7.96
N GLY A 266 12.06 16.85 8.31
CA GLY A 266 13.43 16.63 7.86
C GLY A 266 13.95 15.26 8.30
N GLY A 267 13.76 14.90 9.58
CA GLY A 267 14.12 13.57 10.10
C GLY A 267 13.35 12.43 9.43
N MET A 268 12.03 12.59 9.24
CA MET A 268 11.20 11.64 8.50
C MET A 268 11.71 11.43 7.08
N THR A 269 12.01 12.52 6.38
CA THR A 269 12.54 12.50 5.00
C THR A 269 13.89 11.79 4.95
N ALA A 270 14.81 12.11 5.87
CA ALA A 270 16.11 11.46 5.96
C ALA A 270 15.99 9.95 6.19
N VAL A 271 15.16 9.50 7.14
CA VAL A 271 14.95 8.07 7.39
C VAL A 271 14.30 7.37 6.20
N SER A 272 13.37 8.03 5.50
CA SER A 272 12.78 7.52 4.26
C SER A 272 13.84 7.28 3.19
N PHE A 273 14.73 8.26 2.95
CA PHE A 273 15.83 8.12 2.00
C PHE A 273 16.83 7.03 2.42
N LEU A 274 17.20 6.97 3.70
CA LEU A 274 18.13 5.96 4.21
C LEU A 274 17.56 4.54 4.04
N THR A 275 16.26 4.35 4.32
CA THR A 275 15.57 3.07 4.13
C THR A 275 15.51 2.70 2.65
N ALA A 276 15.22 3.68 1.79
CA ALA A 276 15.16 3.56 0.34
C ALA A 276 16.53 3.39 -0.35
N LEU A 277 17.62 3.73 0.33
CA LEU A 277 18.93 3.93 -0.30
C LEU A 277 19.41 2.70 -1.10
N PRO A 278 19.37 1.46 -0.60
CA PRO A 278 19.80 0.29 -1.38
C PRO A 278 19.13 0.16 -2.75
N ILE A 279 17.81 0.25 -2.83
CA ILE A 279 17.10 0.11 -4.10
C ILE A 279 17.21 1.37 -4.97
N LEU A 280 17.38 2.56 -4.36
CA LEU A 280 17.70 3.78 -5.12
C LEU A 280 19.08 3.69 -5.77
N LEU A 281 20.09 3.10 -5.11
CA LEU A 281 21.40 2.84 -5.71
C LEU A 281 21.31 1.82 -6.84
N PHE A 282 20.48 0.78 -6.68
CA PHE A 282 20.19 -0.16 -7.77
C PHE A 282 19.59 0.56 -8.99
N PHE A 283 18.59 1.42 -8.78
CA PHE A 283 17.99 2.20 -9.87
C PHE A 283 18.93 3.25 -10.44
N TRP A 284 19.86 3.79 -9.67
CA TRP A 284 20.92 4.65 -10.19
C TRP A 284 21.84 3.88 -11.15
N ARG A 285 22.17 2.62 -10.81
CA ARG A 285 22.98 1.74 -11.67
C ARG A 285 22.22 1.24 -12.89
N TYR A 286 20.92 0.96 -12.73
CA TYR A 286 20.02 0.46 -13.78
C TYR A 286 18.74 1.32 -13.90
N PRO A 287 18.84 2.55 -14.45
CA PRO A 287 17.72 3.51 -14.50
C PRO A 287 16.49 2.99 -15.26
N TYR A 288 16.69 2.07 -16.20
CA TYR A 288 15.63 1.40 -16.94
C TYR A 288 14.54 0.83 -16.02
N PHE A 289 14.91 0.11 -14.95
CA PHE A 289 13.96 -0.54 -14.04
C PHE A 289 13.16 0.44 -13.16
N PHE A 290 13.59 1.70 -13.07
CA PHE A 290 12.88 2.72 -12.32
C PHE A 290 11.58 3.16 -13.01
N VAL A 291 11.53 3.17 -14.35
CA VAL A 291 10.38 3.65 -15.12
C VAL A 291 9.72 2.57 -15.97
N PHE A 292 10.45 1.52 -16.36
CA PHE A 292 10.01 0.57 -17.37
C PHE A 292 8.62 -0.02 -17.10
N ARG A 293 8.37 -0.59 -15.91
CA ARG A 293 7.07 -1.19 -15.59
C ARG A 293 5.93 -0.19 -15.64
N ILE A 294 6.15 1.04 -15.15
CA ILE A 294 5.14 2.11 -15.14
C ILE A 294 4.84 2.54 -16.57
N ALA A 295 5.88 2.78 -17.38
CA ALA A 295 5.74 3.19 -18.77
C ALA A 295 5.10 2.11 -19.64
N TYR A 296 5.46 0.83 -19.44
CA TYR A 296 4.91 -0.29 -20.17
C TYR A 296 3.41 -0.45 -19.92
N VAL A 297 3.00 -0.44 -18.64
CA VAL A 297 1.58 -0.55 -18.27
C VAL A 297 0.77 0.65 -18.76
N ALA A 298 1.33 1.87 -18.67
CA ALA A 298 0.63 3.08 -19.08
C ALA A 298 0.47 3.22 -20.60
N ASN A 299 1.48 2.83 -21.37
CA ASN A 299 1.55 3.14 -22.81
C ASN A 299 1.40 1.93 -23.74
N ARG A 300 1.48 0.70 -23.23
CA ARG A 300 1.32 -0.54 -24.02
C ARG A 300 0.29 -1.53 -23.47
N GLY A 301 -0.51 -1.09 -22.48
CA GLY A 301 -1.63 -1.85 -21.96
C GLY A 301 -2.84 -1.92 -22.91
N LEU A 302 -3.81 -2.77 -22.59
CA LEU A 302 -5.09 -2.82 -23.30
C LEU A 302 -5.78 -1.44 -23.22
N GLY A 303 -6.22 -0.90 -24.36
CA GLY A 303 -6.93 0.38 -24.44
C GLY A 303 -6.05 1.61 -24.64
N THR A 304 -4.77 1.42 -25.00
CA THR A 304 -3.86 2.46 -25.50
C THR A 304 -4.26 2.92 -26.89
N VAL A 305 -4.09 4.20 -27.16
CA VAL A 305 -4.22 4.78 -28.51
C VAL A 305 -2.83 4.97 -29.08
N GLU A 306 -2.54 4.26 -30.17
CA GLU A 306 -1.26 4.30 -30.87
C GLU A 306 -0.86 5.75 -31.18
N ASP A 307 0.42 6.06 -30.96
CA ASP A 307 1.03 7.39 -31.13
C ASP A 307 0.35 8.56 -30.38
N ARG A 308 -0.55 8.28 -29.43
CA ARG A 308 -1.26 9.31 -28.65
C ARG A 308 -1.18 9.02 -27.15
N PRO A 309 0.00 9.18 -26.52
CA PRO A 309 0.18 8.89 -25.10
C PRO A 309 -0.71 9.79 -24.21
N LEU A 310 -0.79 11.11 -24.48
CA LEU A 310 -1.63 12.00 -23.66
C LEU A 310 -3.11 11.61 -23.69
N LEU A 311 -3.63 11.25 -24.87
CA LEU A 311 -5.01 10.79 -25.01
C LEU A 311 -5.23 9.47 -24.25
N THR A 312 -4.27 8.54 -24.35
CA THR A 312 -4.28 7.28 -23.58
C THR A 312 -4.38 7.56 -22.08
N TRP A 313 -3.57 8.49 -21.57
CA TRP A 313 -3.60 8.90 -20.16
C TRP A 313 -4.95 9.48 -19.74
N LEU A 314 -5.51 10.41 -20.52
CA LEU A 314 -6.82 11.01 -20.23
C LEU A 314 -7.94 9.97 -20.24
N LEU A 315 -7.92 9.05 -21.21
CA LEU A 315 -8.90 7.95 -21.29
C LEU A 315 -8.76 7.00 -20.10
N ASN A 316 -7.54 6.69 -19.67
CA ASN A 316 -7.30 5.86 -18.49
C ASN A 316 -7.81 6.52 -17.20
N VAL A 317 -7.58 7.82 -17.01
CA VAL A 317 -8.15 8.57 -15.88
C VAL A 317 -9.69 8.51 -15.93
N GLY A 318 -10.28 8.76 -17.10
CA GLY A 318 -11.73 8.65 -17.28
C GLY A 318 -12.27 7.25 -16.97
N ARG A 319 -11.57 6.19 -17.36
CA ARG A 319 -11.92 4.79 -17.04
C ARG A 319 -11.85 4.52 -15.54
N VAL A 320 -10.83 5.01 -14.83
CA VAL A 320 -10.72 4.84 -13.37
C VAL A 320 -11.86 5.56 -12.64
N VAL A 321 -12.12 6.83 -12.97
CA VAL A 321 -13.21 7.61 -12.36
C VAL A 321 -14.58 6.98 -12.65
N ARG A 322 -14.83 6.60 -13.91
CA ARG A 322 -16.05 5.86 -14.29
C ARG A 322 -16.14 4.51 -13.57
N GLY A 323 -15.01 3.84 -13.39
CA GLY A 323 -14.89 2.55 -12.72
C GLY A 323 -15.28 2.59 -11.25
N LEU A 324 -15.11 3.72 -10.57
CA LEU A 324 -15.51 3.86 -9.18
C LEU A 324 -17.03 3.74 -8.99
N TYR A 325 -17.82 4.32 -9.90
CA TYR A 325 -19.27 4.51 -9.68
C TYR A 325 -20.19 3.84 -10.71
N TRP A 326 -19.79 3.77 -11.99
CA TRP A 326 -20.70 3.41 -13.09
C TRP A 326 -20.36 2.10 -13.78
N GLN A 327 -19.11 1.94 -14.24
CA GLN A 327 -18.72 0.76 -14.98
C GLN A 327 -17.24 0.47 -14.77
N GLY A 328 -16.97 -0.61 -14.04
CA GLY A 328 -15.61 -1.06 -13.79
C GLY A 328 -14.98 -1.78 -14.97
N GLU A 329 -13.73 -2.21 -14.76
CA GLU A 329 -12.94 -2.97 -15.72
C GLU A 329 -13.60 -4.33 -16.03
N THR A 330 -13.46 -4.81 -17.26
CA THR A 330 -13.96 -6.13 -17.67
C THR A 330 -12.96 -7.24 -17.41
N HIS A 331 -11.70 -6.89 -17.16
CA HIS A 331 -10.64 -7.84 -16.86
C HIS A 331 -10.86 -8.49 -15.49
N LEU A 332 -11.13 -9.80 -15.52
CA LEU A 332 -11.41 -10.66 -14.37
C LEU A 332 -10.36 -10.64 -13.25
N ARG A 333 -9.15 -10.13 -13.51
CA ARG A 333 -8.03 -10.03 -12.55
C ARG A 333 -8.10 -8.79 -11.65
N HIS A 334 -8.98 -7.84 -11.95
CA HIS A 334 -9.06 -6.57 -11.24
C HIS A 334 -10.38 -6.42 -10.46
N ASN A 335 -11.49 -6.91 -11.02
CA ASN A 335 -12.82 -6.86 -10.40
C ASN A 335 -13.76 -7.90 -11.02
N LEU A 336 -14.98 -7.98 -10.48
CA LEU A 336 -16.09 -8.59 -11.20
C LEU A 336 -16.34 -7.82 -12.51
N PRO A 337 -16.39 -8.49 -13.67
CA PRO A 337 -16.43 -7.82 -14.96
C PRO A 337 -17.55 -6.80 -15.08
N GLY A 338 -17.21 -5.54 -15.38
CA GLY A 338 -18.16 -4.45 -15.60
C GLY A 338 -18.79 -3.89 -14.33
N ARG A 339 -18.64 -4.55 -13.17
CA ARG A 339 -19.14 -4.04 -11.89
C ARG A 339 -18.32 -2.81 -11.47
N PRO A 340 -18.94 -1.72 -10.99
CA PRO A 340 -18.21 -0.65 -10.31
C PRO A 340 -17.35 -1.15 -9.15
N TYR A 341 -16.26 -0.44 -8.85
CA TYR A 341 -15.38 -0.77 -7.72
C TYR A 341 -16.06 -0.53 -6.37
N LEU A 342 -16.91 0.51 -6.29
CA LEU A 342 -17.70 0.82 -5.11
C LEU A 342 -19.15 0.40 -5.34
N ASP A 343 -19.78 -0.23 -4.36
CA ASP A 343 -21.24 -0.35 -4.38
C ASP A 343 -21.90 1.03 -4.14
N PRO A 344 -23.22 1.21 -4.43
CA PRO A 344 -23.87 2.51 -4.31
C PRO A 344 -23.75 3.15 -2.91
N ILE A 345 -23.74 2.35 -1.84
CA ILE A 345 -23.61 2.85 -0.46
C ILE A 345 -22.17 3.34 -0.25
N GLN A 346 -21.18 2.53 -0.62
CA GLN A 346 -19.77 2.92 -0.56
C GLN A 346 -19.49 4.18 -1.40
N GLY A 347 -20.10 4.29 -2.59
CA GLY A 347 -19.98 5.46 -3.46
C GLY A 347 -20.50 6.75 -2.82
N ILE A 348 -21.64 6.69 -2.12
CA ILE A 348 -22.17 7.83 -1.36
C ILE A 348 -21.17 8.26 -0.28
N PHE A 349 -20.70 7.32 0.55
CA PHE A 349 -19.75 7.62 1.63
C PHE A 349 -18.38 8.09 1.13
N PHE A 350 -17.96 7.68 -0.07
CA PHE A 350 -16.69 8.12 -0.66
C PHE A 350 -16.78 9.54 -1.24
N THR A 351 -17.98 9.99 -1.62
CA THR A 351 -18.19 11.33 -2.21
C THR A 351 -18.46 12.41 -1.16
N LEU A 352 -19.10 12.05 -0.04
CA LEU A 352 -19.38 12.92 1.10
C LEU A 352 -18.13 13.19 1.94
#